data_AF-A0A845M1E9-F1
#
_entry.id   AF-A0A845M1E9-F1
#
_cell.length_a   1.000
_cell.length_b   1.000
_cell.length_c   1.000
_cell.angle_alpha   90.00
_cell.angle_beta   90.00
_cell.angle_gamma   90.00
#
_symmetry.space_group_name_H-M   'P 1'
#
loop_
_entity.id
_entity.type
_entity.pdbx_description
1 polymer ?
#
loop_
_entity_poly.entity_id
_entity_poly.type
_entity_poly.pdbx_seq_one_letter_code
_entity_poly.pdbx_strand_id
1 'polypeptide(L)'
;MRHEDIGDRNRANAQKSTGPRTNRGKAVVAGNARRHGATAKPDPWAVMTWYAIILDEPDVFSSGSVIPRSDREVAALTLAQSEAALAQAKQSLIDFEEGWEAPCESLEDLRNMRDHIREVLLEHDVTTRDMRRAMVLLDKIRRHEENDTAIGGKRHRLLQRYHREARSRRRRAFEAWIEVNSPGEEA
;
A
#
# COMPACT_ATOMS: atom_id res chain seq x y z
N MET A 1 -7.94 -29.02 12.84
CA MET A 1 -6.81 -28.73 11.94
C MET A 1 -5.87 -27.79 12.70
N ARG A 2 -4.63 -28.21 13.00
CA ARG A 2 -3.82 -27.70 14.13
C ARG A 2 -3.12 -26.37 13.83
N HIS A 3 -3.15 -25.44 14.79
CA HIS A 3 -2.53 -24.10 14.72
C HIS A 3 -1.01 -24.08 14.46
N GLU A 4 -0.30 -25.19 14.71
CA GLU A 4 1.16 -25.33 14.53
C GLU A 4 1.59 -25.17 13.06
N ASP A 5 0.77 -25.64 12.12
CA ASP A 5 1.08 -25.66 10.69
C ASP A 5 1.12 -24.24 10.05
N ILE A 6 0.36 -23.28 10.60
CA ILE A 6 0.40 -21.88 10.13
C ILE A 6 1.69 -21.19 10.60
N GLY A 7 2.14 -21.48 11.81
CA GLY A 7 3.36 -20.91 12.39
C GLY A 7 4.61 -21.31 11.60
N ASP A 8 4.69 -22.59 11.22
CA ASP A 8 5.80 -23.12 10.44
C ASP A 8 5.79 -22.62 9.00
N ARG A 9 4.61 -22.53 8.37
CA ARG A 9 4.46 -21.91 7.05
C ARG A 9 4.85 -20.43 7.05
N ASN A 10 4.47 -19.67 8.08
CA ASN A 10 4.87 -18.26 8.20
C ASN A 10 6.38 -18.11 8.43
N ARG A 11 7.02 -18.98 9.21
CA ARG A 11 8.49 -19.00 9.38
C ARG A 11 9.21 -19.32 8.08
N ALA A 12 8.75 -20.34 7.35
CA ALA A 12 9.33 -20.71 6.05
C ALA A 12 9.17 -19.59 5.01
N ASN A 13 8.03 -18.90 4.99
CA ASN A 13 7.80 -17.74 4.13
C ASN A 13 8.68 -16.54 4.53
N ALA A 14 8.88 -16.32 5.84
CA ALA A 14 9.75 -15.26 6.34
C ALA A 14 11.23 -15.48 5.97
N GLN A 15 11.71 -16.74 5.97
CA GLN A 15 13.08 -17.07 5.54
C GLN A 15 13.32 -16.74 4.06
N LYS A 16 12.29 -16.85 3.22
CA LYS A 16 12.32 -16.51 1.79
C LYS A 16 11.97 -15.05 1.48
N SER A 17 11.61 -14.25 2.48
CA SER A 17 11.28 -12.84 2.29
C SER A 17 12.52 -12.04 1.88
N THR A 18 12.43 -11.35 0.75
CA THR A 18 13.44 -10.41 0.24
C THR A 18 13.33 -9.02 0.87
N GLY A 19 12.46 -8.86 1.87
CA GLY A 19 12.29 -7.61 2.60
C GLY A 19 13.50 -7.25 3.48
N PRO A 20 13.59 -5.98 3.93
CA PRO A 20 14.71 -5.53 4.74
C PRO A 20 14.79 -6.32 6.05
N ARG A 21 15.97 -6.90 6.33
CA ARG A 21 16.20 -7.73 7.52
C ARG A 21 16.58 -6.93 8.76
N THR A 22 17.06 -5.70 8.58
CA THR A 22 17.48 -4.82 9.68
C THR A 22 16.31 -3.98 10.20
N ASN A 23 16.30 -3.67 11.49
CA ASN A 23 15.29 -2.79 12.09
C ASN A 23 15.25 -1.41 11.41
N ARG A 24 16.41 -0.89 10.99
CA ARG A 24 16.52 0.34 10.20
C ARG A 24 15.88 0.20 8.81
N GLY A 25 16.18 -0.89 8.09
CA GLY A 25 15.57 -1.14 6.78
C GLY A 25 14.06 -1.33 6.84
N LYS A 26 13.57 -2.01 7.90
CA LYS A 26 12.13 -2.14 8.17
C LYS A 26 11.50 -0.79 8.47
N ALA A 27 12.17 0.07 9.24
CA ALA A 27 11.69 1.41 9.56
C ALA A 27 11.65 2.34 8.33
N VAL A 28 12.62 2.21 7.41
CA VAL A 28 12.62 2.96 6.13
C VAL A 28 11.49 2.49 5.22
N VAL A 29 11.30 1.18 5.05
CA VAL A 29 10.17 0.63 4.25
C VAL A 29 8.82 0.95 4.90
N ALA A 30 8.72 0.88 6.23
CA ALA A 30 7.53 1.27 6.97
C ALA A 30 7.28 2.78 6.94
N GLY A 31 8.34 3.60 6.85
CA GLY A 31 8.27 5.05 6.70
C GLY A 31 7.74 5.46 5.33
N ASN A 32 8.19 4.80 4.25
CA ASN A 32 7.65 5.02 2.90
C ASN A 32 6.16 4.66 2.84
N ALA A 33 5.75 3.52 3.41
CA ALA A 33 4.33 3.13 3.46
C ALA A 33 3.46 4.03 4.36
N ARG A 34 4.06 4.73 5.34
CA ARG A 34 3.37 5.64 6.26
C ARG A 34 3.20 7.05 5.68
N ARG A 35 4.14 7.50 4.85
CA ARG A 35 4.16 8.89 4.38
C ARG A 35 3.34 9.07 3.09
N HIS A 36 3.33 8.06 2.21
CA HIS A 36 2.51 8.04 1.00
C HIS A 36 2.18 6.58 0.61
N GLY A 37 0.90 6.27 0.36
CA GLY A 37 0.57 5.05 -0.39
C GLY A 37 -0.74 4.36 -0.01
N ALA A 38 -1.17 3.51 -0.95
CA ALA A 38 -2.34 2.62 -0.91
C ALA A 38 -2.51 1.74 0.35
N THR A 39 -1.55 1.74 1.27
CA THR A 39 -1.58 0.99 2.54
C THR A 39 -1.43 1.85 3.78
N ALA A 40 -1.48 3.18 3.65
CA ALA A 40 -1.51 4.06 4.82
C ALA A 40 -2.77 3.78 5.67
N LYS A 41 -2.73 4.22 6.93
CA LYS A 41 -3.93 4.15 7.77
C LYS A 41 -5.05 4.94 7.06
N PRO A 42 -6.25 4.36 6.87
CA PRO A 42 -7.35 5.08 6.24
C PRO A 42 -7.67 6.36 7.00
N ASP A 43 -8.08 7.39 6.27
CA ASP A 43 -8.54 8.65 6.86
C ASP A 43 -9.64 8.37 7.90
N PRO A 44 -9.44 8.78 9.17
CA PRO A 44 -10.45 8.59 10.21
C PRO A 44 -11.83 9.11 9.82
N TRP A 45 -11.91 10.21 9.06
CA TRP A 45 -13.20 10.76 8.62
C TRP A 45 -13.91 9.84 7.63
N ALA A 46 -13.18 9.31 6.65
CA ALA A 46 -13.69 8.31 5.71
C ALA A 46 -14.18 7.04 6.44
N VAL A 47 -13.45 6.58 7.45
CA VAL A 47 -13.87 5.43 8.28
C VAL A 47 -15.18 5.73 9.02
N MET A 48 -15.30 6.91 9.65
CA MET A 48 -16.53 7.29 10.36
C MET A 48 -17.73 7.45 9.41
N THR A 49 -17.50 7.97 8.21
CA THR A 49 -18.53 8.06 7.17
C THR A 49 -19.08 6.69 6.81
N TRP A 50 -18.20 5.72 6.54
CA TRP A 50 -18.64 4.34 6.28
C TRP A 50 -19.30 3.70 7.49
N TYR A 51 -18.81 3.98 8.69
CA TYR A 51 -19.37 3.44 9.92
C TYR A 51 -20.83 3.87 10.14
N ALA A 52 -21.13 5.15 9.96
CA ALA A 52 -22.48 5.69 10.02
C ALA A 52 -23.41 5.04 8.97
N ILE A 53 -22.92 4.91 7.73
CA ILE A 53 -23.66 4.25 6.63
C ILE A 53 -23.96 2.77 6.97
N ILE A 54 -22.98 2.04 7.51
CA ILE A 54 -23.12 0.60 7.81
C ILE A 54 -24.10 0.36 8.95
N LEU A 55 -24.09 1.22 9.98
CA LEU A 55 -25.02 1.11 11.10
C LEU A 55 -26.43 1.62 10.78
N ASP A 56 -26.61 2.33 9.66
CA ASP A 56 -27.80 3.11 9.32
C ASP A 56 -28.14 4.17 10.38
N GLU A 57 -27.09 4.73 11.00
CA GLU A 57 -27.19 5.72 12.06
C GLU A 57 -26.41 6.97 11.63
N PRO A 58 -27.06 8.04 11.15
CA PRO A 58 -26.36 9.23 10.68
C PRO A 58 -25.81 10.10 11.82
N ASP A 59 -26.30 9.94 13.06
CA ASP A 59 -25.97 10.83 14.18
C ASP A 59 -24.77 10.38 15.05
N VAL A 60 -24.10 9.27 14.69
CA VAL A 60 -22.96 8.72 15.45
C VAL A 60 -21.76 9.70 15.54
N PHE A 61 -21.72 10.72 14.68
CA PHE A 61 -20.68 11.76 14.68
C PHE A 61 -20.66 12.63 15.95
N SER A 62 -21.74 12.64 16.74
CA SER A 62 -21.90 13.56 17.87
C SER A 62 -20.94 13.31 19.06
N SER A 63 -20.25 12.18 19.11
CA SER A 63 -19.47 11.76 20.29
C SER A 63 -17.94 11.82 20.15
N GLY A 64 -17.40 12.21 18.98
CA GLY A 64 -15.97 12.46 18.77
C GLY A 64 -15.03 11.24 18.92
N SER A 65 -15.53 10.10 19.40
CA SER A 65 -14.83 8.83 19.51
C SER A 65 -15.84 7.68 19.55
N VAL A 66 -15.86 6.86 18.51
CA VAL A 66 -16.62 5.62 18.48
C VAL A 66 -15.82 4.56 19.21
N ILE A 67 -16.17 4.32 20.48
CA ILE A 67 -15.72 3.12 21.20
C ILE A 67 -16.84 2.09 21.01
N PRO A 68 -16.63 1.03 20.20
CA PRO A 68 -17.64 -0.01 20.01
C PRO A 68 -18.02 -0.66 21.34
N ARG A 69 -19.32 -0.79 21.59
CA ARG A 69 -19.91 -1.34 22.83
C ARG A 69 -20.59 -2.69 22.62
N SER A 70 -20.76 -3.10 21.37
CA SER A 70 -21.40 -4.35 20.97
C SER A 70 -20.61 -5.06 19.87
N ASP A 71 -20.79 -6.37 19.73
CA ASP A 71 -20.19 -7.14 18.63
C ASP A 71 -20.64 -6.60 17.27
N ARG A 72 -21.88 -6.09 17.18
CA ARG A 72 -22.40 -5.39 16.00
C ARG A 72 -21.56 -4.15 15.69
N GLU A 73 -21.32 -3.28 16.68
CA GLU A 73 -20.50 -2.08 16.49
C GLU A 73 -19.05 -2.41 16.15
N VAL A 74 -18.48 -3.48 16.71
CA VAL A 74 -17.11 -3.94 16.39
C VAL A 74 -17.03 -4.43 14.94
N ALA A 75 -18.00 -5.23 14.51
CA ALA A 75 -18.08 -5.73 13.15
C ALA A 75 -18.29 -4.58 12.14
N ALA A 76 -19.17 -3.63 12.45
CA ALA A 76 -19.37 -2.42 11.65
C ALA A 76 -18.10 -1.60 11.52
N LEU A 77 -17.37 -1.36 12.62
CA LEU A 77 -16.14 -0.58 12.59
C LEU A 77 -15.05 -1.26 11.75
N THR A 78 -14.94 -2.58 11.86
CA THR A 78 -13.99 -3.39 11.09
C THR A 78 -14.33 -3.34 9.59
N LEU A 79 -15.61 -3.43 9.24
CA LEU A 79 -16.08 -3.29 7.87
C LEU A 79 -15.83 -1.88 7.34
N ALA A 80 -16.14 -0.85 8.12
CA ALA A 80 -15.91 0.56 7.75
C ALA A 80 -14.41 0.85 7.48
N GLN A 81 -13.52 0.36 8.33
CA GLN A 81 -12.07 0.45 8.11
C GLN A 81 -11.65 -0.24 6.81
N SER A 82 -12.25 -1.39 6.51
CA SER A 82 -11.95 -2.15 5.30
C SER A 82 -12.48 -1.47 4.04
N GLU A 83 -13.65 -0.83 4.09
CA GLU A 83 -14.21 -0.04 2.98
C GLU A 83 -13.36 1.20 2.70
N ALA A 84 -12.98 1.95 3.75
CA ALA A 84 -12.10 3.10 3.60
C ALA A 84 -10.74 2.71 3.01
N ALA A 85 -10.15 1.60 3.48
CA ALA A 85 -8.90 1.08 2.93
C ALA A 85 -9.04 0.63 1.47
N LEU A 86 -10.16 0.01 1.10
CA LEU A 86 -10.42 -0.40 -0.28
C LEU A 86 -10.56 0.80 -1.22
N ALA A 87 -11.32 1.82 -0.80
CA ALA A 87 -11.48 3.05 -1.55
C ALA A 87 -10.13 3.75 -1.76
N GLN A 88 -9.32 3.86 -0.72
CA GLN A 88 -7.98 4.43 -0.79
C GLN A 88 -7.07 3.65 -1.75
N ALA A 89 -7.00 2.32 -1.61
CA ALA A 89 -6.16 1.49 -2.47
C ALA A 89 -6.59 1.55 -3.95
N LYS A 90 -7.90 1.66 -4.21
CA LYS A 90 -8.45 1.87 -5.55
C LYS A 90 -8.06 3.24 -6.09
N GLN A 91 -8.20 4.29 -5.28
CA GLN A 91 -7.86 5.66 -5.70
C GLN A 91 -6.38 5.76 -6.04
N SER A 92 -5.47 5.24 -5.21
CA SER A 92 -4.04 5.24 -5.54
C SER A 92 -3.71 4.49 -6.83
N LEU A 93 -4.43 3.40 -7.15
CA LEU A 93 -4.23 2.71 -8.42
C LEU A 93 -4.69 3.56 -9.61
N ILE A 94 -5.84 4.23 -9.49
CA ILE A 94 -6.35 5.15 -10.52
C ILE A 94 -5.39 6.33 -10.69
N ASP A 95 -4.99 6.99 -9.61
CA ASP A 95 -4.07 8.12 -9.64
C ASP A 95 -2.75 7.75 -10.31
N PHE A 96 -2.28 6.51 -10.10
CA PHE A 96 -1.10 5.99 -10.79
C PHE A 96 -1.34 5.77 -12.29
N GLU A 97 -2.46 5.13 -12.66
CA GLU A 97 -2.81 4.82 -14.05
C GLU A 97 -3.08 6.09 -14.88
N GLU A 98 -3.65 7.13 -14.26
CA GLU A 98 -3.91 8.45 -14.85
C GLU A 98 -2.68 9.38 -14.81
N GLY A 99 -1.58 8.94 -14.16
CA GLY A 99 -0.33 9.69 -14.07
C GLY A 99 -0.37 10.91 -13.13
N TRP A 100 -1.37 10.98 -12.25
CA TRP A 100 -1.48 12.03 -11.22
C TRP A 100 -0.58 11.77 -10.02
N GLU A 101 -0.20 10.51 -9.79
CA GLU A 101 0.68 10.16 -8.68
C GLU A 101 2.13 10.55 -8.98
N ALA A 102 2.70 11.41 -8.14
CA ALA A 102 4.10 11.80 -8.29
C ALA A 102 5.04 10.58 -8.20
N PRO A 103 6.19 10.63 -8.92
CA PRO A 103 7.31 9.75 -8.66
C PRO A 103 7.66 9.72 -7.17
N CYS A 104 8.15 8.57 -6.68
CA CYS A 104 8.71 8.57 -5.33
C CYS A 104 9.92 9.52 -5.24
N GLU A 105 10.17 10.11 -4.06
CA GLU A 105 11.31 11.01 -3.80
C GLU A 105 12.65 10.41 -4.30
N SER A 106 12.83 9.10 -4.11
CA SER A 106 14.01 8.39 -4.61
C SER A 106 14.13 8.33 -6.13
N LEU A 107 13.02 8.36 -6.88
CA LEU A 107 13.07 8.42 -8.34
C LEU A 107 13.47 9.82 -8.83
N GLU A 108 13.06 10.87 -8.13
CA GLU A 108 13.46 12.23 -8.46
C GLU A 108 14.97 12.43 -8.28
N ASP A 109 15.54 11.94 -7.17
CA ASP A 109 16.98 11.91 -6.96
C ASP A 109 17.73 11.15 -8.07
N LEU A 110 17.18 10.02 -8.52
CA LEU A 110 17.76 9.23 -9.62
C LEU A 110 17.68 9.96 -10.96
N ARG A 111 16.62 10.74 -11.22
CA ARG A 111 16.50 11.59 -12.41
C ARG A 111 17.54 12.71 -12.38
N ASN A 112 17.71 13.37 -11.25
CA ASN A 112 18.75 14.39 -11.07
C ASN A 112 20.15 13.79 -11.30
N MET A 113 20.42 12.59 -10.76
CA MET A 113 21.68 11.89 -10.99
C MET A 113 21.89 11.52 -12.46
N ARG A 114 20.85 11.07 -13.16
CA ARG A 114 20.90 10.78 -14.60
C ARG A 114 21.29 12.03 -15.40
N ASP A 115 20.68 13.15 -15.08
CA ASP A 115 20.89 14.40 -15.80
C ASP A 115 22.30 14.94 -15.54
N HIS A 116 22.79 14.86 -14.31
CA HIS A 116 24.18 15.17 -13.98
C HIS A 116 25.20 14.26 -14.67
N ILE A 117 24.95 12.94 -14.74
CA ILE A 117 25.82 12.01 -15.49
C ILE A 117 25.90 12.41 -16.97
N ARG A 118 24.76 12.79 -17.58
CA ARG A 118 24.71 13.22 -18.99
C ARG A 118 25.49 14.51 -19.22
N GLU A 119 25.35 15.48 -18.33
CA GLU A 119 26.08 16.75 -18.36
C GLU A 119 27.60 16.51 -18.33
N VAL A 120 28.07 15.73 -17.35
CA VAL A 120 29.51 15.40 -17.24
C VAL A 120 30.04 14.70 -18.49
N LEU A 121 29.26 13.78 -19.08
CA LEU A 121 29.63 13.09 -20.32
C LEU A 121 29.71 14.02 -21.55
N LEU A 122 28.96 15.12 -21.56
CA LEU A 122 28.95 16.07 -22.68
C LEU A 122 30.03 17.15 -22.54
N GLU A 123 30.35 17.56 -21.31
CA GLU A 123 31.22 18.70 -21.04
C GLU A 123 32.69 18.34 -20.82
N HIS A 124 32.98 17.09 -20.48
CA HIS A 124 34.32 16.65 -20.09
C HIS A 124 34.86 15.59 -21.02
N ASP A 125 36.18 15.60 -21.21
CA ASP A 125 36.88 14.57 -21.97
C ASP A 125 36.97 13.30 -21.11
N VAL A 126 36.03 12.38 -21.35
CA VAL A 126 35.84 11.17 -20.54
C VAL A 126 36.55 9.97 -21.16
N THR A 127 37.16 9.15 -20.31
CA THR A 127 37.79 7.92 -20.79
C THR A 127 36.75 6.91 -21.27
N THR A 128 37.13 6.01 -22.19
CA THR A 128 36.27 4.90 -22.64
C THR A 128 35.78 4.03 -21.49
N ARG A 129 36.56 3.92 -20.40
CA ARG A 129 36.18 3.17 -19.20
C ARG A 129 35.05 3.87 -18.44
N ASP A 130 35.14 5.18 -18.29
CA ASP A 130 34.14 5.98 -17.58
C ASP A 130 32.85 6.07 -18.39
N MET A 131 32.95 6.18 -19.72
CA MET A 131 31.81 6.09 -20.63
C MET A 131 31.03 4.78 -20.43
N ARG A 132 31.72 3.62 -20.41
CA ARG A 132 31.07 2.32 -20.15
C ARG A 132 30.39 2.27 -18.78
N ARG A 133 31.04 2.81 -17.74
CA ARG A 133 30.46 2.85 -16.38
C ARG A 133 29.20 3.71 -16.34
N ALA A 134 29.26 4.89 -16.95
CA ALA A 134 28.13 5.80 -17.03
C ALA A 134 26.95 5.17 -17.78
N MET A 135 27.19 4.50 -18.92
CA MET A 135 26.15 3.78 -19.66
C MET A 135 25.46 2.70 -18.81
N VAL A 136 26.22 1.92 -18.03
CA VAL A 136 25.65 0.92 -17.10
C VAL A 136 24.80 1.58 -16.01
N LEU A 137 25.23 2.71 -15.47
CA LEU A 137 24.47 3.44 -14.45
C LEU A 137 23.18 4.04 -15.03
N LEU A 138 23.26 4.66 -16.21
CA LEU A 138 22.10 5.22 -16.91
C LEU A 138 21.06 4.14 -17.24
N ASP A 139 21.49 2.95 -17.68
CA ASP A 139 20.55 1.85 -17.93
C ASP A 139 19.91 1.33 -16.62
N LYS A 140 20.65 1.30 -15.51
CA LYS A 140 20.07 0.97 -14.20
C LYS A 140 19.02 1.99 -13.76
N ILE A 141 19.31 3.29 -13.93
CA ILE A 141 18.36 4.37 -13.60
C ILE A 141 17.11 4.26 -14.49
N ARG A 142 17.28 4.07 -15.80
CA ARG A 142 16.17 3.88 -16.75
C ARG A 142 15.27 2.71 -16.35
N ARG A 143 15.83 1.55 -16.03
CA ARG A 143 15.06 0.40 -15.55
C ARG A 143 14.35 0.68 -14.23
N HIS A 144 14.95 1.47 -13.34
CA HIS A 144 14.32 1.85 -12.09
C HIS A 144 13.10 2.75 -12.36
N GLU A 145 13.27 3.74 -13.24
CA GLU A 145 12.21 4.62 -13.69
C GLU A 145 11.05 3.84 -14.32
N GLU A 146 11.31 2.94 -15.27
CA GLU A 146 10.29 2.06 -15.87
C GLU A 146 9.56 1.23 -14.81
N ASN A 147 10.27 0.72 -13.81
CA ASN A 147 9.64 -0.07 -12.75
C ASN A 147 8.76 0.78 -11.83
N ASP A 148 9.04 2.06 -11.69
CA ASP A 148 8.26 2.96 -10.84
C ASP A 148 7.11 3.62 -11.59
N THR A 149 7.25 3.95 -12.87
CA THR A 149 6.26 4.77 -13.60
C THR A 149 5.45 4.02 -14.66
N ALA A 150 5.94 2.89 -15.18
CA ALA A 150 5.27 2.24 -16.31
C ALA A 150 4.07 1.41 -15.87
N ILE A 151 3.03 1.38 -16.72
CA ILE A 151 1.97 0.37 -16.64
C ILE A 151 2.60 -1.02 -16.79
N GLY A 152 2.47 -1.82 -15.74
CA GLY A 152 3.02 -3.16 -15.66
C GLY A 152 4.41 -3.19 -15.00
N GLY A 153 4.94 -2.03 -14.62
CA GLY A 153 6.09 -1.89 -13.73
C GLY A 153 5.85 -2.50 -12.35
N LYS A 154 6.88 -2.46 -11.50
CA LYS A 154 6.81 -2.99 -10.12
C LYS A 154 5.79 -2.22 -9.28
N ARG A 155 5.76 -0.88 -9.36
CA ARG A 155 4.80 -0.05 -8.61
C ARG A 155 3.36 -0.35 -9.02
N HIS A 156 3.08 -0.40 -10.32
CA HIS A 156 1.75 -0.78 -10.82
C HIS A 156 1.29 -2.14 -10.26
N ARG A 157 2.13 -3.18 -10.38
CA ARG A 157 1.82 -4.52 -9.86
C ARG A 157 1.61 -4.54 -8.34
N LEU A 158 2.34 -3.69 -7.61
CA LEU A 158 2.20 -3.55 -6.17
C LEU A 158 0.85 -2.91 -5.81
N LEU A 159 0.46 -1.83 -6.47
CA LEU A 159 -0.84 -1.17 -6.26
C LEU A 159 -2.00 -2.12 -6.57
N GLN A 160 -1.93 -2.84 -7.70
CA GLN A 160 -2.91 -3.88 -8.03
C GLN A 160 -3.03 -4.94 -6.94
N ARG A 161 -1.90 -5.37 -6.37
CA ARG A 161 -1.88 -6.34 -5.27
C ARG A 161 -2.56 -5.76 -4.03
N TYR A 162 -2.25 -4.52 -3.64
CA TYR A 162 -2.87 -3.89 -2.48
C TYR A 162 -4.38 -3.73 -2.65
N HIS A 163 -4.85 -3.35 -3.84
CA HIS A 163 -6.27 -3.32 -4.15
C HIS A 163 -6.93 -4.71 -3.98
N ARG A 164 -6.30 -5.78 -4.47
CA ARG A 164 -6.80 -7.17 -4.27
C ARG A 164 -6.81 -7.58 -2.79
N GLU A 165 -5.77 -7.24 -2.04
CA GLU A 165 -5.69 -7.53 -0.61
C GLU A 165 -6.77 -6.77 0.18
N ALA A 166 -6.98 -5.49 -0.11
CA ALA A 166 -8.03 -4.68 0.50
C ALA A 166 -9.42 -5.26 0.20
N ARG A 167 -9.68 -5.67 -1.05
CA ARG A 167 -10.94 -6.33 -1.44
C ARG A 167 -11.18 -7.63 -0.68
N SER A 168 -10.12 -8.42 -0.47
CA SER A 168 -10.19 -9.66 0.32
C SER A 168 -10.50 -9.37 1.79
N ARG A 169 -9.87 -8.34 2.39
CA ARG A 169 -10.17 -7.92 3.77
C ARG A 169 -11.61 -7.44 3.92
N ARG A 170 -12.07 -6.57 3.01
CA ARG A 170 -13.46 -6.11 2.95
C ARG A 170 -14.44 -7.27 2.88
N ARG A 171 -14.17 -8.27 2.03
CA ARG A 171 -15.01 -9.47 1.93
C ARG A 171 -15.16 -10.19 3.28
N ARG A 172 -14.06 -10.46 3.98
CA ARG A 172 -14.10 -11.13 5.29
C ARG A 172 -14.80 -10.28 6.35
N ALA A 173 -14.54 -8.97 6.37
CA ALA A 173 -15.21 -8.07 7.30
C ALA A 173 -16.72 -8.00 7.03
N PHE A 174 -17.13 -8.07 5.76
CA PHE A 174 -18.53 -8.11 5.36
C PHE A 174 -19.19 -9.44 5.77
N GLU A 175 -18.51 -10.58 5.58
CA GLU A 175 -18.98 -11.88 6.05
C GLU A 175 -19.21 -11.87 7.58
N ALA A 176 -18.27 -11.33 8.36
CA ALA A 176 -18.42 -11.18 9.82
C ALA A 176 -19.56 -10.23 10.22
N TRP A 177 -19.76 -9.13 9.46
CA TRP A 177 -20.88 -8.22 9.68
C TRP A 177 -22.23 -8.89 9.44
N ILE A 178 -22.34 -9.71 8.39
CA ILE A 178 -23.55 -10.48 8.10
C ILE A 178 -23.79 -11.53 9.19
N GLU A 179 -22.76 -12.23 9.67
CA GLU A 179 -22.89 -13.21 10.75
C GLU A 179 -23.48 -12.59 12.02
N VAL A 180 -23.07 -11.37 12.38
CA VAL A 180 -23.55 -10.66 13.57
C VAL A 180 -24.94 -10.01 13.36
N ASN A 181 -25.33 -9.67 12.13
CA ASN A 181 -26.65 -9.08 11.83
C ASN A 181 -27.66 -10.06 11.26
N SER A 182 -27.28 -11.31 11.02
CA SER A 182 -28.25 -12.34 10.67
C SER A 182 -29.11 -12.56 11.90
N PRO A 183 -30.44 -12.35 11.83
CA PRO A 183 -31.30 -12.74 12.93
C PRO A 183 -31.02 -14.23 13.16
N GLY A 184 -30.71 -14.61 14.40
CA GLY A 184 -30.55 -16.02 14.74
C GLY A 184 -31.74 -16.76 14.15
N GLU A 185 -31.48 -17.82 13.40
CA GLU A 185 -32.51 -18.78 13.05
C GLU A 185 -33.13 -19.24 14.38
N GLU A 186 -34.24 -18.61 14.77
CA GLU A 186 -35.12 -19.08 15.83
C GLU A 186 -35.64 -20.44 15.37
N ALA A 187 -35.04 -21.50 15.93
CA ALA A 187 -35.51 -22.87 15.89
C ALA A 187 -36.36 -23.17 17.13
#